data_AF-A0A7V5K4Q5-F1
#
_entry.id   AF-A0A7V5K4Q5-F1
#
_cell.length_a   1.000
_cell.length_b   1.000
_cell.length_c   1.000
_cell.angle_alpha   90.00
_cell.angle_beta   90.00
_cell.angle_gamma   90.00
#
_symmetry.space_group_name_H-M   'P 1'
#
loop_
_entity.id
_entity.type
_entity.pdbx_description
1 polymer ?
#
loop_
_entity_poly.entity_id
_entity_poly.type
_entity_poly.pdbx_seq_one_letter_code
_entity_poly.pdbx_strand_id
1 'polypeptide(L)'
;MDEPRIVSAYHNYLVDGKLEAEFRVESQGGFFFQAHRLNPGDQLPVVSGRFFDPRGEFLLEVRRNVLAENPHGFSLLEMAKGWAMVSMDLEAILSAQILEFSRGLVSVIRGTLYDGEGRKVLFGDELGLHLTDGCLARRVPVPGLRLQGACAWP
;
A
#
# COMPACT_ATOMS: atom_id res chain seq x y z
N MET A 1 -16.46 -5.50 -19.39
CA MET A 1 -15.73 -4.44 -20.11
C MET A 1 -14.73 -3.91 -19.11
N ASP A 2 -13.43 -4.17 -19.30
CA ASP A 2 -12.40 -3.81 -18.30
C ASP A 2 -12.27 -2.28 -18.23
N GLU A 3 -12.45 -1.71 -17.03
CA GLU A 3 -12.22 -0.29 -16.80
C GLU A 3 -10.74 0.06 -17.04
N PRO A 4 -10.45 1.23 -17.64
CA PRO A 4 -9.08 1.66 -17.91
C PRO A 4 -8.28 1.79 -16.61
N ARG A 5 -7.14 1.08 -16.55
CA ARG A 5 -6.24 1.09 -15.38
C ARG A 5 -5.30 2.29 -15.42
N ILE A 6 -5.12 2.95 -14.28
CA ILE A 6 -4.19 4.07 -14.14
C ILE A 6 -2.85 3.53 -13.67
N VAL A 7 -1.98 3.22 -14.63
CA VAL A 7 -0.56 2.98 -14.38
C VAL A 7 0.14 4.33 -14.39
N SER A 8 0.99 4.61 -13.40
CA SER A 8 1.87 5.77 -13.40
C SER A 8 3.07 5.49 -14.29
N ALA A 9 3.50 6.46 -15.09
CA ALA A 9 4.78 6.38 -15.80
C ALA A 9 5.99 6.47 -14.85
N TYR A 10 5.77 6.81 -13.58
CA TYR A 10 6.82 7.07 -12.60
C TYR A 10 6.96 5.94 -11.57
N HIS A 11 5.89 5.66 -10.82
CA HIS A 11 5.93 4.75 -9.69
C HIS A 11 4.62 4.01 -9.48
N ASN A 12 4.70 2.70 -9.27
CA ASN A 12 3.54 1.83 -9.13
C ASN A 12 3.73 0.83 -7.99
N TYR A 13 2.63 0.20 -7.61
CA TYR A 13 2.57 -0.96 -6.73
C TYR A 13 2.20 -2.19 -7.58
N LEU A 14 2.77 -3.34 -7.24
CA LEU A 14 2.38 -4.61 -7.86
C LEU A 14 1.33 -5.28 -6.95
N VAL A 15 0.10 -5.38 -7.41
CA VAL A 15 -1.05 -5.95 -6.69
C VAL A 15 -1.71 -7.02 -7.56
N ASP A 16 -1.77 -8.26 -7.08
CA ASP A 16 -2.28 -9.44 -7.80
C ASP A 16 -1.73 -9.53 -9.24
N GLY A 17 -0.40 -9.34 -9.37
CA GLY A 17 0.30 -9.35 -10.67
C GLY A 17 0.03 -8.14 -11.57
N LYS A 18 -0.65 -7.09 -11.08
CA LYS A 18 -1.01 -5.90 -11.86
C LYS A 18 -0.36 -4.65 -11.27
N LEU A 19 0.09 -3.74 -12.14
CA LEU A 19 0.59 -2.44 -11.71
C LEU A 19 -0.58 -1.51 -11.41
N GLU A 20 -0.55 -0.89 -10.24
CA GLU A 20 -1.53 0.10 -9.79
C GLU A 20 -0.78 1.33 -9.24
N ALA A 21 -1.15 2.55 -9.67
CA ALA A 21 -0.51 3.77 -9.17
C ALA A 21 -0.92 4.11 -7.72
N GLU A 22 -2.11 3.67 -7.32
CA GLU A 22 -2.71 3.84 -6.01
C GLU A 22 -3.77 2.75 -5.84
N PHE A 23 -3.93 2.23 -4.64
CA PHE A 23 -5.04 1.32 -4.35
C PHE A 23 -5.46 1.40 -2.88
N ARG A 24 -6.71 1.02 -2.62
CA ARG A 24 -7.30 0.96 -1.29
C ARG A 24 -8.05 -0.34 -1.09
N VAL A 25 -7.88 -0.91 0.09
CA VAL A 25 -8.52 -2.14 0.54
C VAL A 25 -9.25 -1.83 1.83
N GLU A 26 -10.48 -2.30 1.94
CA GLU A 26 -11.30 -2.22 3.15
C GLU A 26 -11.83 -3.62 3.48
N SER A 27 -11.93 -3.92 4.78
CA SER A 27 -12.52 -5.16 5.29
C SER A 27 -13.32 -4.85 6.56
N GLN A 28 -13.83 -5.90 7.21
CA GLN A 28 -14.58 -5.83 8.46
C GLN A 28 -13.74 -5.27 9.62
N GLY A 29 -14.41 -4.97 10.74
CA GLY A 29 -13.72 -4.54 11.96
C GLY A 29 -12.97 -3.21 11.85
N GLY A 30 -13.30 -2.38 10.84
CA GLY A 30 -12.66 -1.08 10.62
C GLY A 30 -11.29 -1.16 9.93
N PHE A 31 -10.92 -2.30 9.37
CA PHE A 31 -9.70 -2.43 8.57
C PHE A 31 -9.77 -1.56 7.32
N PHE A 32 -8.69 -0.80 7.10
CA PHE A 32 -8.39 -0.24 5.79
C PHE A 32 -6.89 -0.19 5.55
N PHE A 33 -6.50 -0.26 4.29
CA PHE A 33 -5.15 -0.05 3.83
C PHE A 33 -5.19 0.76 2.54
N GLN A 34 -4.36 1.79 2.42
CA GLN A 34 -4.23 2.61 1.23
C GLN A 34 -2.76 2.83 0.92
N ALA A 35 -2.32 2.37 -0.25
CA ALA A 35 -1.05 2.76 -0.83
C ALA A 35 -1.27 3.98 -1.72
N HIS A 36 -0.73 5.13 -1.31
CA HIS A 36 -0.95 6.40 -1.99
C HIS A 36 -0.11 6.49 -3.25
N ARG A 37 -0.61 7.22 -4.24
CA ARG A 37 0.19 7.61 -5.41
C ARG A 37 1.41 8.42 -4.98
N LEU A 38 2.57 8.06 -5.51
CA LEU A 38 3.77 8.87 -5.40
C LEU A 38 3.90 9.85 -6.58
N ASN A 39 4.35 11.06 -6.27
CA ASN A 39 4.68 12.11 -7.21
C ASN A 39 6.17 12.07 -7.58
N PRO A 40 6.58 12.67 -8.71
CA PRO A 40 7.98 12.86 -9.02
C PRO A 40 8.75 13.54 -7.88
N GLY A 41 9.81 12.88 -7.39
CA GLY A 41 10.64 13.37 -6.29
C GLY A 41 10.32 12.75 -4.92
N ASP A 42 9.20 12.05 -4.78
CA ASP A 42 8.92 11.28 -3.58
C ASP A 42 9.95 10.13 -3.45
N GLN A 43 10.59 10.03 -2.29
CA GLN A 43 11.67 9.07 -2.05
C GLN A 43 11.23 7.83 -1.27
N LEU A 44 10.02 7.84 -0.72
CA LEU A 44 9.50 6.79 0.14
C LEU A 44 8.07 6.40 -0.28
N PRO A 45 7.72 5.09 -0.22
CA PRO A 45 6.34 4.65 -0.38
C PRO A 45 5.46 5.29 0.70
N VAL A 46 4.25 5.73 0.37
CA VAL A 46 3.34 6.36 1.33
C VAL A 46 2.13 5.48 1.55
N VAL A 47 1.87 5.10 2.80
CA VAL A 47 0.70 4.30 3.17
C VAL A 47 -0.14 4.98 4.25
N SER A 48 -1.43 4.70 4.24
CA SER A 48 -2.31 4.87 5.39
C SER A 48 -2.98 3.52 5.68
N GLY A 49 -3.30 3.26 6.94
CA GLY A 49 -4.03 2.05 7.26
C GLY A 49 -4.33 1.91 8.74
N ARG A 50 -5.21 0.97 9.04
CA ARG A 50 -5.55 0.54 10.39
C ARG A 50 -5.24 -0.95 10.50
N PHE A 51 -4.30 -1.29 11.36
CA PHE A 51 -3.64 -2.59 11.37
C PHE A 51 -4.05 -3.42 12.58
N PHE A 52 -4.24 -4.72 12.35
CA PHE A 52 -4.67 -5.68 13.36
C PHE A 52 -3.76 -6.91 13.35
N ASP A 53 -3.75 -7.64 14.45
CA ASP A 53 -3.05 -8.91 14.59
C ASP A 53 -3.92 -10.11 14.14
N PRO A 54 -3.39 -11.34 14.13
CA PRO A 54 -4.15 -12.54 13.78
C PRO A 54 -5.34 -12.87 14.71
N ARG A 55 -5.47 -12.20 15.85
CA ARG A 55 -6.59 -12.34 16.79
C ARG A 55 -7.66 -11.28 16.56
N GLY A 56 -7.41 -10.32 15.66
CA GLY A 56 -8.28 -9.17 15.42
C GLY A 56 -8.06 -8.03 16.40
N GLU A 57 -6.99 -8.06 17.21
CA GLU A 57 -6.65 -6.97 18.12
C GLU A 57 -6.04 -5.81 17.34
N PHE A 58 -6.49 -4.60 17.65
CA PHE A 58 -5.99 -3.38 17.01
C PHE A 58 -4.55 -3.09 17.44
N LEU A 59 -3.65 -2.99 16.47
CA LEU A 59 -2.23 -2.73 16.71
C LEU A 59 -1.88 -1.25 16.62
N LEU A 60 -2.20 -0.61 15.49
CA LEU A 60 -1.90 0.80 15.24
C LEU A 60 -2.70 1.38 14.06
N GLU A 61 -2.78 2.69 14.00
CA GLU A 61 -3.27 3.46 12.85
C GLU A 61 -2.15 4.34 12.28
N VAL A 62 -1.98 4.29 10.96
CA VAL A 62 -1.03 5.11 10.21
C VAL A 62 -1.76 6.01 9.24
N ARG A 63 -1.36 7.28 9.19
CA ARG A 63 -1.86 8.27 8.23
C ARG A 63 -0.68 8.85 7.46
N ARG A 64 -0.54 8.45 6.19
CA ARG A 64 0.55 8.89 5.30
C ARG A 64 1.92 8.75 5.97
N ASN A 65 2.26 7.55 6.42
CA ASN A 65 3.47 7.22 7.17
C ASN A 65 3.63 7.93 8.54
N VAL A 66 2.59 8.56 9.08
CA VAL A 66 2.61 9.09 10.45
C VAL A 66 1.82 8.15 11.36
N LEU A 67 2.44 7.69 12.45
CA LEU A 67 1.76 6.92 13.49
C LEU A 67 0.73 7.81 14.19
N ALA A 68 -0.57 7.54 13.99
CA ALA A 68 -1.67 8.33 14.53
C ALA A 68 -2.19 7.77 15.87
N GLU A 69 -2.42 6.47 15.92
CA GLU A 69 -2.74 5.72 17.15
C GLU A 69 -1.78 4.54 17.25
N ASN A 70 -1.16 4.33 18.42
CA ASN A 70 -0.11 3.33 18.59
C ASN A 70 -0.05 2.82 20.04
N PRO A 71 -1.08 2.10 20.51
CA PRO A 71 -1.15 1.63 21.90
C PRO A 71 -0.06 0.62 22.26
N HIS A 72 0.53 -0.07 21.27
CA HIS A 72 1.50 -1.14 21.48
C HIS A 72 2.97 -0.71 21.24
N GLY A 73 3.22 0.57 20.98
CA GLY A 73 4.60 1.09 20.90
C GLY A 73 5.37 0.71 19.63
N PHE A 74 4.69 0.45 18.51
CA PHE A 74 5.36 0.23 17.22
C PHE A 74 6.20 1.45 16.81
N SER A 75 7.25 1.20 16.04
CA SER A 75 8.08 2.26 15.46
C SER A 75 8.06 2.18 13.95
N LEU A 76 8.06 3.34 13.28
CA LEU A 76 8.31 3.43 11.86
C LEU A 76 9.79 3.73 11.64
N LEU A 77 10.54 2.74 11.16
CA LEU A 77 11.96 2.87 10.85
C LEU A 77 12.12 3.21 9.38
N GLU A 78 12.55 4.43 9.09
CA GLU A 78 12.92 4.83 7.73
C GLU A 78 14.26 4.21 7.32
N MET A 79 14.34 3.83 6.04
CA MET A 79 15.49 3.23 5.39
C MET A 79 15.78 3.97 4.08
N ALA A 80 16.97 3.78 3.50
CA ALA A 80 17.41 4.53 2.32
C ALA A 80 16.45 4.51 1.11
N LYS A 81 15.64 3.45 0.96
CA LYS A 81 14.65 3.31 -0.13
C LYS A 81 13.32 2.77 0.37
N GLY A 82 12.94 3.06 1.61
CA GLY A 82 11.78 2.41 2.20
C GLY A 82 11.60 2.65 3.68
N TRP A 83 10.77 1.83 4.29
CA TRP A 83 10.55 1.84 5.73
C TRP A 83 10.08 0.46 6.21
N ALA A 84 10.18 0.24 7.52
CA ALA A 84 9.59 -0.89 8.20
C ALA A 84 8.81 -0.42 9.44
N MET A 85 7.63 -1.00 9.66
CA MET A 85 6.92 -0.90 10.92
C MET A 85 7.32 -2.08 11.80
N VAL A 86 7.97 -1.77 12.91
CA VAL A 86 8.60 -2.76 13.80
C VAL A 86 7.99 -2.70 15.20
N SER A 87 7.81 -3.88 15.81
CA SER A 87 7.39 -4.01 17.20
C SER A 87 8.52 -3.61 18.16
N MET A 88 8.21 -3.58 19.46
CA MET A 88 9.21 -3.39 20.51
C MET A 88 10.25 -4.52 20.56
N ASP A 89 9.89 -5.70 20.06
CA ASP A 89 10.77 -6.87 19.95
C ASP A 89 11.57 -6.89 18.63
N LEU A 90 11.52 -5.80 17.85
CA LEU A 90 12.19 -5.64 16.55
C LEU A 90 11.68 -6.57 15.45
N GLU A 91 10.46 -7.09 15.60
CA GLU A 91 9.79 -7.85 14.55
C GLU A 91 9.05 -6.90 13.60
N ALA A 92 9.32 -7.01 12.29
CA ALA A 92 8.63 -6.21 11.29
C ALA A 92 7.26 -6.81 10.95
N ILE A 93 6.19 -6.04 11.15
CA ILE A 93 4.82 -6.44 10.75
C ILE A 93 4.52 -6.07 9.29
N LEU A 94 5.15 -5.01 8.80
CA LEU A 94 5.03 -4.52 7.44
C LEU A 94 6.31 -3.77 7.07
N SER A 95 6.77 -3.92 5.83
CA SER A 95 7.84 -3.10 5.27
C SER A 95 7.47 -2.71 3.84
N ALA A 96 7.99 -1.57 3.40
CA ALA A 96 7.86 -1.12 2.03
C ALA A 96 9.22 -0.69 1.50
N GLN A 97 9.53 -1.09 0.26
CA GLN A 97 10.79 -0.78 -0.40
C GLN A 97 10.55 -0.36 -1.84
N ILE A 98 11.24 0.66 -2.30
CA ILE A 98 11.28 1.07 -3.70
C ILE A 98 12.36 0.28 -4.42
N LEU A 99 11.96 -0.37 -5.51
CA LEU A 99 12.83 -1.01 -6.49
C LEU A 99 12.87 -0.17 -7.75
N GLU A 100 14.08 0.02 -8.27
CA GLU A 100 14.33 0.70 -9.54
C GLU A 100 14.34 -0.31 -10.68
N PHE A 101 13.57 -0.02 -11.73
CA PHE A 101 13.58 -0.75 -13.00
C PHE A 101 13.97 0.20 -14.13
N SER A 102 14.34 -0.34 -15.28
CA SER A 102 14.81 0.42 -16.45
C SER A 102 13.82 1.47 -16.98
N ARG A 103 12.55 1.44 -16.57
CA ARG A 103 11.48 2.34 -17.03
C ARG A 103 10.56 2.86 -15.92
N GLY A 104 11.00 2.81 -14.67
CA GLY A 104 10.21 3.34 -13.56
C GLY A 104 10.55 2.71 -12.22
N LEU A 105 9.77 3.09 -11.22
CA LEU A 105 9.92 2.62 -9.85
C LEU A 105 8.75 1.68 -9.51
N VAL A 106 9.01 0.69 -8.67
CA VAL A 106 7.96 -0.17 -8.08
C VAL A 106 8.14 -0.23 -6.57
N SER A 107 7.06 -0.01 -5.83
CA SER A 107 7.04 -0.29 -4.39
C SER A 107 6.63 -1.73 -4.12
N VAL A 108 7.53 -2.46 -3.47
CA VAL A 108 7.25 -3.78 -2.90
C VAL A 108 6.91 -3.59 -1.44
N ILE A 109 5.73 -4.04 -1.05
CA ILE A 109 5.28 -4.04 0.34
C ILE A 109 5.27 -5.50 0.79
N ARG A 110 5.89 -5.80 1.94
CA ARG A 110 6.02 -7.14 2.52
C ARG A 110 5.41 -7.18 3.90
N GLY A 111 4.71 -8.25 4.21
CA GLY A 111 4.02 -8.44 5.50
C GLY A 111 2.67 -9.11 5.31
N THR A 112 2.01 -9.45 6.40
CA THR A 112 0.65 -10.00 6.36
C THR A 112 -0.24 -9.13 7.22
N LEU A 113 -1.34 -8.64 6.64
CA LEU A 113 -2.31 -7.79 7.31
C LEU A 113 -3.58 -8.55 7.60
N TYR A 114 -4.13 -8.29 8.78
CA TYR A 114 -5.37 -8.87 9.29
C TYR A 114 -6.40 -7.77 9.52
N ASP A 115 -7.68 -8.13 9.48
CA ASP A 115 -8.77 -7.25 9.89
C ASP A 115 -9.13 -7.40 11.37
N GLY A 116 -10.10 -6.61 11.83
CA GLY A 116 -10.57 -6.65 13.23
C GLY A 116 -11.30 -7.93 13.62
N GLU A 117 -11.46 -8.90 12.70
CA GLU A 117 -11.94 -10.25 13.01
C GLU A 117 -10.80 -11.29 13.00
N GLY A 118 -9.55 -10.86 12.82
CA GLY A 118 -8.38 -11.73 12.73
C GLY A 118 -8.25 -12.45 11.39
N ARG A 119 -9.03 -12.06 10.37
CA ARG A 119 -8.95 -12.66 9.04
C ARG A 119 -7.83 -12.01 8.26
N LYS A 120 -7.02 -12.82 7.58
CA LYS A 120 -6.02 -12.31 6.64
C LYS A 120 -6.73 -11.55 5.53
N VAL A 121 -6.26 -10.34 5.23
CA VAL A 121 -6.82 -9.45 4.19
C VAL A 121 -5.86 -9.27 3.03
N LEU A 122 -4.62 -8.93 3.34
CA LEU A 122 -3.56 -8.60 2.39
C LEU A 122 -2.28 -9.30 2.83
N PHE A 123 -1.51 -9.84 1.89
CA PHE A 123 -0.15 -10.27 2.17
C PHE A 123 0.79 -9.86 1.05
N GLY A 124 2.03 -9.56 1.40
CA GLY A 124 3.05 -9.08 0.48
C GLY A 124 4.30 -9.93 0.52
N ASP A 125 4.79 -10.29 -0.67
CA ASP A 125 6.02 -11.05 -0.88
C ASP A 125 6.86 -10.46 -2.02
N GLU A 126 7.81 -11.24 -2.55
CA GLU A 126 8.67 -10.81 -3.66
C GLU A 126 7.91 -10.56 -4.98
N LEU A 127 6.72 -11.15 -5.13
CA LEU A 127 5.87 -11.04 -6.31
C LEU A 127 4.83 -9.92 -6.17
N GLY A 128 4.89 -9.15 -5.09
CA GLY A 128 4.00 -8.02 -4.82
C GLY A 128 2.97 -8.32 -3.74
N LEU A 129 1.88 -7.58 -3.80
CA LEU A 129 0.78 -7.65 -2.85
C LEU A 129 -0.32 -8.55 -3.39
N HIS A 130 -0.90 -9.35 -2.52
CA HIS A 130 -1.93 -10.32 -2.84
C HIS A 130 -3.15 -10.08 -1.95
N LEU A 131 -4.31 -9.92 -2.58
CA LEU A 131 -5.58 -9.76 -1.88
C LEU A 131 -6.20 -11.12 -1.60
N THR A 132 -6.83 -11.26 -0.44
CA THR A 132 -7.59 -12.47 -0.08
C THR A 132 -9.06 -12.35 -0.47
N ASP A 133 -9.71 -13.50 -0.68
CA ASP A 133 -11.12 -13.58 -1.05
C ASP A 133 -12.03 -12.88 -0.01
N GLY A 134 -13.00 -12.08 -0.50
CA GLY A 134 -13.95 -11.34 0.33
C GLY A 134 -13.56 -9.89 0.65
N CYS A 135 -12.38 -9.44 0.21
CA CYS A 135 -11.95 -8.05 0.37
C CYS A 135 -12.57 -7.13 -0.70
N LEU A 136 -13.20 -6.03 -0.27
CA LEU A 136 -13.67 -4.99 -1.18
C LEU A 136 -12.49 -4.07 -1.53
N ALA A 137 -11.70 -4.45 -2.52
CA ALA A 137 -10.72 -3.54 -3.10
C ALA A 137 -11.46 -2.46 -3.90
N ARG A 138 -11.41 -1.21 -3.42
CA ARG A 138 -11.93 -0.06 -4.15
C ARG A 138 -10.76 0.71 -4.74
N ARG A 139 -10.78 0.90 -6.06
CA ARG A 139 -9.90 1.87 -6.72
C ARG A 139 -10.31 3.26 -6.28
N VAL A 140 -9.32 4.10 -5.96
CA VAL A 140 -9.58 5.52 -5.68
C VAL A 140 -9.69 6.23 -7.02
N PRO A 141 -10.87 6.79 -7.39
CA PRO A 141 -11.00 7.57 -8.62
C PRO A 141 -10.13 8.82 -8.50
N VAL A 142 -9.28 9.10 -9.50
CA VAL A 142 -8.49 10.33 -9.54
C VAL A 142 -9.42 11.50 -9.86
N PRO A 143 -9.62 12.47 -8.96
CA PRO A 143 -10.35 13.69 -9.31
C PRO A 143 -9.50 14.48 -10.32
N GLY A 144 -10.02 14.70 -11.53
CA GLY A 144 -9.42 15.60 -12.51
C GLY A 144 -8.74 14.96 -13.73
N LEU A 145 -8.76 13.64 -13.90
CA LEU A 145 -8.30 13.02 -15.16
C LEU A 145 -9.37 13.18 -16.26
N ARG A 146 -9.46 14.37 -16.87
CA ARG A 146 -10.03 14.48 -18.22
C ARG A 146 -9.04 13.80 -19.16
N LEU A 147 -9.43 12.66 -19.73
CA LEU A 147 -8.77 12.10 -20.91
C LEU A 147 -8.90 13.13 -22.04
N GLN A 148 -7.96 14.06 -22.15
CA GLN A 148 -7.74 14.76 -23.42
C GLN A 148 -7.03 13.76 -24.32
N GLY A 149 -7.79 13.25 -25.28
CA GLY A 149 -7.25 12.46 -26.37
C GLY A 149 -6.32 13.29 -27.26
N ALA A 150 -5.69 12.55 -28.16
CA ALA A 150 -4.87 12.96 -29.29
C ALA A 150 -3.37 13.12 -28.99
N CYS A 151 -2.65 12.10 -29.44
CA CYS A 151 -1.31 12.19 -29.99
C CYS A 151 -1.12 13.45 -30.85
N ALA A 152 -0.03 14.16 -30.62
CA ALA A 152 0.75 14.82 -31.66
C ALA A 152 2.18 14.98 -31.12
N TRP A 153 3.10 14.17 -31.64
CA TRP A 153 4.54 14.44 -31.53
C TRP A 153 4.97 15.20 -32.80
N PRO A 154 5.85 16.21 -32.70
CA PRO A 154 6.50 16.80 -33.86
C PRO A 154 7.52 15.85 -34.50
#